data_AF-A0A9D6URZ1-F1
#
_entry.id   AF-A0A9D6URZ1-F1
#
_cell.length_a   1.000
_cell.length_b   1.000
_cell.length_c   1.000
_cell.angle_alpha   90.00
_cell.angle_beta   90.00
_cell.angle_gamma   90.00
#
_symmetry.space_group_name_H-M   'P 1'
#
loop_
_entity.id
_entity.type
_entity.pdbx_description
1 polymer ?
#
loop_
_entity_poly.entity_id
_entity_poly.type
_entity_poly.pdbx_seq_one_letter_code
_entity_poly.pdbx_strand_id
1 'polypeptide(L)'
;MIGTSACRLLLLAAYLVLCGCSKPASSPPPPSEWTTAYWFWPGGFARPATADKTLETIYFHSGVVRNDTGNFAKQRWVVYSELPRELPPAHEYWLVFRFERQSVPDLQAVPLLLRRLSQIRESARQRHLNVAGVQLDIDSPTGKLPQYARFLREVARGLPSGMRLSITALLDWFRDGTAVDDVIEEVHEFVPQFYDLADQSPYGGGIAIASKVDAARWAPRFNRFRKPFRIGISTFGRARFLPRGDPSRRSAQGETWYRDLKPFDISTNPSFQLQAERNEAGELVLNYRAVRATNISYHSFDPGDALQFILSTPETVRAAAGQAKRIGGYCAGISFFRWPGVDEDLVMEPDMVLRAAAGLPPRPPGIEPAEGHCASVHCVDIYLTGTNPLAAQAEQFTIKSSTELEYFLPEQGVPVIMSGPKQLTLTLPPYCGRGRLLLGHTVTLKPATFAVARSANEEKR
;
A
#
# COMPACT_ATOMS: atom_id res chain seq x y z
N MET A 1 -85.24 5.03 43.19
CA MET A 1 -85.33 3.60 42.83
C MET A 1 -83.93 3.16 42.45
N ILE A 2 -83.13 2.63 43.38
CA ILE A 2 -82.93 1.17 43.60
C ILE A 2 -82.64 0.51 42.24
N GLY A 3 -81.43 0.09 41.85
CA GLY A 3 -80.34 -0.52 42.62
C GLY A 3 -80.28 -2.02 42.30
N THR A 4 -79.05 -2.57 42.16
CA THR A 4 -78.66 -4.01 42.04
C THR A 4 -78.58 -4.54 40.59
N SER A 5 -77.55 -5.25 40.10
CA SER A 5 -76.39 -5.99 40.65
C SER A 5 -75.31 -6.12 39.55
N ALA A 6 -74.04 -5.77 39.75
CA ALA A 6 -72.93 -6.59 40.29
C ALA A 6 -72.56 -7.83 39.44
N CYS A 7 -71.34 -7.87 38.86
CA CYS A 7 -70.24 -8.80 39.24
C CYS A 7 -69.03 -8.78 38.27
N ARG A 8 -67.84 -8.53 38.87
CA ARG A 8 -66.52 -9.19 38.69
C ARG A 8 -65.60 -8.93 37.46
N LEU A 9 -64.50 -8.24 37.79
CA LEU A 9 -63.08 -8.43 37.44
C LEU A 9 -62.69 -9.69 36.63
N LEU A 10 -61.83 -9.52 35.61
CA LEU A 10 -60.43 -10.00 35.58
C LEU A 10 -59.69 -9.66 34.27
N LEU A 11 -58.53 -9.02 34.44
CA LEU A 11 -57.29 -9.00 33.63
C LEU A 11 -57.07 -10.16 32.62
N LEU A 12 -56.65 -9.85 31.37
CA LEU A 12 -55.28 -10.04 30.81
C LEU A 12 -55.30 -10.12 29.25
N ALA A 13 -54.39 -9.34 28.63
CA ALA A 13 -53.64 -9.57 27.38
C ALA A 13 -54.27 -10.35 26.19
N ALA A 14 -54.35 -9.69 25.01
CA ALA A 14 -54.11 -10.36 23.73
C ALA A 14 -53.74 -9.37 22.59
N TYR A 15 -52.45 -9.37 22.26
CA TYR A 15 -51.86 -9.34 20.91
C TYR A 15 -52.29 -8.29 19.87
N LEU A 16 -51.47 -7.25 19.77
CA LEU A 16 -51.17 -6.57 18.51
C LEU A 16 -50.49 -7.55 17.52
N VAL A 17 -51.19 -7.93 16.46
CA VAL A 17 -50.57 -8.48 15.24
C VAL A 17 -50.58 -7.36 14.20
N LEU A 18 -49.52 -6.54 14.20
CA LEU A 18 -49.14 -5.78 13.02
C LEU A 18 -48.15 -6.64 12.24
N CYS A 19 -48.64 -7.32 11.20
CA CYS A 19 -47.79 -7.95 10.19
C CYS A 19 -46.96 -6.87 9.51
N GLY A 20 -45.70 -6.74 9.93
CA GLY A 20 -44.67 -6.01 9.20
C GLY A 20 -44.33 -6.76 7.91
N CYS A 21 -44.84 -6.28 6.78
CA CYS A 21 -44.20 -6.52 5.50
C CYS A 21 -42.94 -5.65 5.44
N SER A 22 -41.84 -6.14 6.02
CA SER A 22 -40.51 -5.59 5.77
C SER A 22 -40.19 -5.81 4.29
N LYS A 23 -40.32 -4.77 3.47
CA LYS A 23 -39.72 -4.75 2.13
C LYS A 23 -38.23 -5.09 2.28
N PRO A 24 -37.62 -5.88 1.37
CA PRO A 24 -36.17 -6.03 1.38
C PRO A 24 -35.57 -4.63 1.32
N ALA A 25 -34.65 -4.32 2.23
CA ALA A 25 -33.93 -3.05 2.21
C ALA A 25 -33.41 -2.84 0.79
N SER A 26 -33.91 -1.81 0.11
CA SER A 26 -33.40 -1.41 -1.20
C SER A 26 -31.89 -1.25 -1.05
N SER A 27 -31.12 -1.95 -1.89
CA SER A 27 -29.66 -1.79 -1.89
C SER A 27 -29.31 -0.30 -1.94
N PRO A 28 -28.27 0.15 -1.21
CA PRO A 28 -27.88 1.56 -1.25
C PRO A 28 -27.64 1.98 -2.70
N PRO A 29 -27.90 3.25 -3.07
CA PRO A 29 -27.55 3.71 -4.40
C PRO A 29 -26.03 3.53 -4.63
N PRO A 30 -25.60 3.42 -5.89
CA PRO A 30 -24.19 3.55 -6.24
C PRO A 30 -23.54 4.77 -5.56
N PRO A 31 -22.29 4.67 -5.09
CA PRO A 31 -21.56 5.80 -4.54
C PRO A 31 -21.57 6.98 -5.51
N SER A 32 -21.89 8.17 -5.00
CA SER A 32 -21.92 9.41 -5.80
C SER A 32 -20.54 10.03 -5.99
N GLU A 33 -19.57 9.66 -5.14
CA GLU A 33 -18.23 10.24 -5.14
C GLU A 33 -17.17 9.15 -5.32
N TRP A 34 -16.18 9.48 -6.13
CA TRP A 34 -14.99 8.67 -6.34
C TRP A 34 -13.92 9.09 -5.33
N THR A 35 -13.45 8.16 -4.48
CA THR A 35 -12.44 8.46 -3.46
C THR A 35 -11.13 7.70 -3.67
N THR A 36 -10.03 8.25 -3.16
CA THR A 36 -8.77 7.52 -3.06
C THR A 36 -8.49 7.11 -1.63
N ALA A 37 -7.93 5.93 -1.46
CA ALA A 37 -7.54 5.42 -0.16
C ALA A 37 -6.14 4.83 -0.22
N TYR A 38 -5.50 4.74 0.93
CA TYR A 38 -4.24 4.02 1.09
C TYR A 38 -4.33 3.00 2.20
N TRP A 39 -3.59 1.91 1.99
CA TRP A 39 -3.20 1.01 3.05
C TRP A 39 -1.88 1.50 3.65
N PHE A 40 -1.85 1.71 4.96
CA PHE A 40 -0.64 2.08 5.69
C PHE A 40 -0.24 0.95 6.63
N TRP A 41 0.94 0.40 6.39
CA TRP A 41 1.57 -0.53 7.31
C TRP A 41 2.71 0.21 8.02
N PRO A 42 2.58 0.50 9.32
CA PRO A 42 3.61 1.21 10.11
C PRO A 42 4.84 0.34 10.41
N GLY A 43 5.17 -0.63 9.55
CA GLY A 43 6.19 -1.64 9.83
C GLY A 43 7.57 -1.02 10.02
N GLY A 44 8.17 -1.20 11.20
CA GLY A 44 9.51 -0.70 11.53
C GLY A 44 9.51 0.64 12.25
N PHE A 45 10.71 1.22 12.42
CA PHE A 45 10.91 2.54 13.05
C PHE A 45 10.76 3.71 12.06
N ALA A 46 10.42 3.42 10.80
CA ALA A 46 10.34 4.44 9.76
C ALA A 46 9.07 5.29 9.94
N ARG A 47 9.25 6.61 9.92
CA ARG A 47 8.13 7.56 9.88
C ARG A 47 7.39 7.43 8.53
N PRO A 48 6.06 7.66 8.49
CA PRO A 48 5.34 7.71 7.22
C PRO A 48 5.87 8.83 6.34
N ALA A 49 5.95 8.59 5.02
CA ALA A 49 6.21 9.66 4.06
C ALA A 49 5.12 10.73 4.13
N THR A 50 5.42 11.94 3.67
CA THR A 50 4.47 13.04 3.59
C THR A 50 3.76 13.05 2.23
N ALA A 51 2.59 13.68 2.18
CA ALA A 51 1.92 14.03 0.95
C ALA A 51 1.43 15.47 1.03
N ASP A 52 1.32 16.14 -0.11
CA ASP A 52 0.85 17.53 -0.17
C ASP A 52 -0.62 17.67 0.27
N LYS A 53 -1.41 16.60 0.14
CA LYS A 53 -2.85 16.60 0.41
C LYS A 53 -3.21 15.63 1.51
N THR A 54 -4.17 16.05 2.33
CA THR A 54 -4.93 15.15 3.20
C THR A 54 -5.70 14.16 2.34
N LEU A 55 -5.56 12.86 2.63
CA LEU A 55 -6.27 11.80 1.93
C LEU A 55 -7.73 11.70 2.36
N GLU A 56 -8.59 11.12 1.51
CA GLU A 56 -9.96 10.80 1.93
C GLU A 56 -9.97 9.67 2.97
N THR A 57 -9.23 8.58 2.72
CA THR A 57 -9.29 7.40 3.58
C THR A 57 -7.91 6.75 3.77
N ILE A 58 -7.57 6.40 5.02
CA ILE A 58 -6.44 5.52 5.34
C ILE A 58 -6.93 4.27 6.07
N TYR A 59 -6.66 3.11 5.47
CA TYR A 59 -6.69 1.83 6.14
C TYR A 59 -5.33 1.61 6.78
N PHE A 60 -5.22 1.57 8.11
CA PHE A 60 -3.92 1.33 8.75
C PHE A 60 -3.91 0.02 9.51
N HIS A 61 -2.81 -0.73 9.39
CA HIS A 61 -2.61 -1.94 10.17
C HIS A 61 -2.57 -1.60 11.66
N SER A 62 -3.63 -2.01 12.35
CA SER A 62 -3.88 -1.66 13.73
C SER A 62 -3.73 -2.87 14.65
N GLY A 63 -3.87 -4.09 14.13
CA GLY A 63 -3.79 -5.26 14.98
C GLY A 63 -3.80 -6.59 14.26
N VAL A 64 -3.58 -7.64 15.05
CA VAL A 64 -3.50 -9.01 14.57
C VAL A 64 -4.34 -9.91 15.47
N VAL A 65 -5.19 -10.72 14.85
CA VAL A 65 -5.88 -11.84 15.47
C VAL A 65 -4.93 -13.04 15.41
N ARG A 66 -4.68 -13.68 16.55
CA ARG A 66 -3.76 -14.81 16.67
C ARG A 66 -4.40 -15.96 17.43
N ASN A 67 -4.03 -17.17 17.05
CA ASN A 67 -4.25 -18.36 17.86
C ASN A 67 -2.88 -18.86 18.32
N ASP A 68 -2.54 -18.56 19.57
CA ASP A 68 -1.28 -18.96 20.16
C ASP A 68 -1.39 -20.44 20.58
N THR A 69 -0.72 -21.30 19.82
CA THR A 69 -0.59 -22.73 20.09
C THR A 69 0.84 -23.01 20.55
N GLY A 70 1.12 -22.79 21.84
CA GLY A 70 2.39 -23.22 22.44
C GLY A 70 2.36 -24.70 22.77
N ASN A 71 3.53 -25.36 22.81
CA ASN A 71 3.68 -26.81 23.09
C ASN A 71 3.04 -27.28 24.41
N PHE A 72 2.65 -26.37 25.30
CA PHE A 72 1.98 -26.65 26.58
C PHE A 72 0.74 -25.77 26.85
N ALA A 73 0.29 -24.96 25.90
CA ALA A 73 -0.87 -24.08 26.09
C ALA A 73 -2.14 -24.67 25.45
N LYS A 74 -3.24 -24.73 26.22
CA LYS A 74 -4.58 -24.86 25.63
C LYS A 74 -4.76 -23.73 24.61
N GLN A 75 -5.33 -24.01 23.44
CA GLN A 75 -5.57 -23.04 22.37
C GLN A 75 -6.09 -21.73 22.96
N ARG A 76 -5.36 -20.62 22.73
CA ARG A 76 -5.70 -19.31 23.26
C ARG A 76 -5.72 -18.29 22.14
N TRP A 77 -6.91 -17.75 21.89
CA TRP A 77 -7.09 -16.62 21.01
C TRP A 77 -6.57 -15.33 21.67
N VAL A 78 -5.79 -14.55 20.92
CA VAL A 78 -5.29 -13.24 21.34
C VAL A 78 -5.51 -12.25 20.21
N VAL A 79 -5.92 -11.03 20.58
CA VAL A 79 -6.04 -9.91 19.66
C VAL A 79 -5.14 -8.78 20.16
N TYR A 80 -4.04 -8.58 19.44
CA TYR A 80 -3.13 -7.46 19.65
C TYR A 80 -3.62 -6.28 18.84
N SER A 81 -3.55 -5.08 19.41
CA SER A 81 -3.69 -3.86 18.62
C SER A 81 -2.86 -2.73 19.19
N GLU A 82 -2.42 -1.86 18.31
CA GLU A 82 -1.80 -0.60 18.63
C GLU A 82 -2.31 0.49 17.68
N LEU A 83 -2.28 1.72 18.18
CA LEU A 83 -2.52 2.90 17.35
C LEU A 83 -1.15 3.50 17.02
N PRO A 84 -0.73 3.53 15.75
CA PRO A 84 0.59 4.03 15.36
C PRO A 84 0.84 5.44 15.89
N ARG A 85 2.05 5.73 16.37
CA ARG A 85 2.39 7.06 16.93
C ARG A 85 2.13 8.16 15.91
N GLU A 86 2.52 7.92 14.67
CA GLU A 86 2.30 8.79 13.53
C GLU A 86 1.44 8.06 12.50
N LEU A 87 0.47 8.78 11.93
CA LEU A 87 -0.36 8.34 10.82
C LEU A 87 -0.30 9.42 9.75
N PRO A 88 -0.35 9.06 8.46
CA PRO A 88 -0.53 10.08 7.45
C PRO A 88 -1.88 10.79 7.63
N PRO A 89 -1.99 12.08 7.28
CA PRO A 89 -3.22 12.84 7.48
C PRO A 89 -4.32 12.37 6.53
N ALA A 90 -5.50 12.06 7.08
CA ALA A 90 -6.68 11.67 6.33
C ALA A 90 -7.98 12.17 6.98
N HIS A 91 -9.03 12.34 6.18
CA HIS A 91 -10.37 12.70 6.64
C HIS A 91 -11.06 11.54 7.39
N GLU A 92 -10.76 10.31 6.99
CA GLU A 92 -11.33 9.09 7.56
C GLU A 92 -10.27 8.01 7.74
N TYR A 93 -10.33 7.28 8.85
CA TYR A 93 -9.44 6.19 9.17
C TYR A 93 -10.19 4.88 9.41
N TRP A 94 -9.57 3.77 8.99
CA TRP A 94 -10.06 2.42 9.19
C TRP A 94 -9.01 1.57 9.90
N LEU A 95 -9.44 0.87 10.94
CA LEU A 95 -8.60 -0.07 11.68
C LEU A 95 -8.46 -1.35 10.88
N VAL A 96 -7.25 -1.74 10.49
CA VAL A 96 -7.05 -3.03 9.82
C VAL A 96 -6.60 -4.08 10.80
N PHE A 97 -7.34 -5.19 10.87
CA PHE A 97 -6.98 -6.38 11.63
C PHE A 97 -6.64 -7.53 10.70
N ARG A 98 -5.43 -8.08 10.87
CA ARG A 98 -4.94 -9.22 10.08
C ARG A 98 -5.13 -10.54 10.82
N PHE A 99 -5.12 -11.64 10.09
CA PHE A 99 -4.98 -12.98 10.66
C PHE A 99 -3.69 -13.63 10.16
N GLU A 100 -2.84 -14.13 11.05
CA GLU A 100 -1.48 -14.59 10.70
C GLU A 100 -1.44 -15.87 9.85
N ARG A 101 -2.57 -16.56 9.71
CA ARG A 101 -2.65 -17.85 9.02
C ARG A 101 -3.54 -17.70 7.79
N GLN A 102 -3.23 -18.45 6.75
CA GLN A 102 -4.09 -18.62 5.58
C GLN A 102 -5.30 -19.52 5.92
N SER A 103 -6.20 -18.99 6.73
CA SER A 103 -7.38 -19.65 7.29
C SER A 103 -8.35 -18.57 7.77
N VAL A 104 -9.41 -18.96 8.49
CA VAL A 104 -10.35 -18.07 9.15
C VAL A 104 -10.18 -18.21 10.67
N PRO A 105 -10.30 -17.13 11.47
CA PRO A 105 -10.38 -17.21 12.92
C PRO A 105 -11.63 -17.97 13.40
N ASP A 106 -11.55 -18.63 14.55
CA ASP A 106 -12.73 -19.24 15.16
C ASP A 106 -13.65 -18.19 15.79
N LEU A 107 -14.93 -18.52 15.99
CA LEU A 107 -15.91 -17.63 16.61
C LEU A 107 -15.51 -17.17 18.03
N GLN A 108 -14.66 -17.92 18.74
CA GLN A 108 -14.12 -17.53 20.04
C GLN A 108 -13.23 -16.26 19.97
N ALA A 109 -12.71 -15.92 18.79
CA ALA A 109 -11.95 -14.69 18.58
C ALA A 109 -12.84 -13.44 18.51
N VAL A 110 -14.14 -13.59 18.18
CA VAL A 110 -15.05 -12.46 17.95
C VAL A 110 -15.18 -11.56 19.17
N PRO A 111 -15.48 -12.06 20.39
CA PRO A 111 -15.58 -11.19 21.57
C PRO A 111 -14.27 -10.46 21.89
N LEU A 112 -13.13 -11.08 21.60
CA LEU A 112 -11.82 -10.49 21.82
C LEU A 112 -11.54 -9.36 20.83
N LEU A 113 -11.90 -9.56 19.57
CA LEU A 113 -11.80 -8.55 18.52
C LEU A 113 -12.69 -7.35 18.83
N LEU A 114 -13.98 -7.58 19.12
CA LEU A 114 -14.95 -6.51 19.42
C LEU A 114 -14.56 -5.68 20.65
N ARG A 115 -14.07 -6.34 21.70
CA ARG A 115 -13.52 -5.66 22.87
C ARG A 115 -12.33 -4.78 22.47
N ARG A 116 -11.44 -5.29 21.62
CA ARG A 116 -10.27 -4.53 21.20
C ARG A 116 -10.63 -3.35 20.31
N LEU A 117 -11.56 -3.53 19.37
CA LEU A 117 -12.09 -2.45 18.53
C LEU A 117 -12.67 -1.31 19.37
N SER A 118 -13.42 -1.64 20.43
CA SER A 118 -13.97 -0.64 21.35
C SER A 118 -12.87 0.15 22.06
N GLN A 119 -11.82 -0.53 22.54
CA GLN A 119 -10.70 0.10 23.24
C GLN A 119 -9.90 1.02 22.32
N ILE A 120 -9.51 0.54 21.13
CA ILE A 120 -8.69 1.34 20.23
C ILE A 120 -9.45 2.50 19.60
N ARG A 121 -10.77 2.36 19.38
CA ARG A 121 -11.63 3.47 18.96
C ARG A 121 -11.62 4.59 19.99
N GLU A 122 -11.67 4.25 21.28
CA GLU A 122 -11.59 5.25 22.34
C GLU A 122 -10.22 5.95 22.37
N SER A 123 -9.12 5.20 22.23
CA SER A 123 -7.78 5.79 22.09
C SER A 123 -7.64 6.68 20.85
N ALA A 124 -8.27 6.30 19.74
CA ALA A 124 -8.29 7.10 18.52
C ALA A 124 -9.09 8.41 18.69
N ARG A 125 -10.22 8.36 19.42
CA ARG A 125 -11.03 9.53 19.77
C ARG A 125 -10.23 10.54 20.60
N GLN A 126 -9.43 10.06 21.55
CA GLN A 126 -8.54 10.91 22.37
C GLN A 126 -7.45 11.60 21.54
N ARG A 127 -7.13 11.06 20.36
CA ARG A 127 -6.20 11.64 19.38
C ARG A 127 -6.91 12.38 18.24
N HIS A 128 -8.21 12.63 18.36
CA HIS A 128 -9.04 13.29 17.33
C HIS A 128 -9.00 12.60 15.96
N LEU A 129 -8.79 11.28 15.92
CA LEU A 129 -8.84 10.50 14.70
C LEU A 129 -10.28 10.06 14.40
N ASN A 130 -10.76 10.39 13.20
CA ASN A 130 -12.08 9.97 12.73
C ASN A 130 -12.06 8.51 12.26
N VAL A 131 -12.28 7.56 13.18
CA VAL A 131 -12.32 6.12 12.86
C VAL A 131 -13.73 5.70 12.43
N ALA A 132 -13.90 5.43 11.13
CA ALA A 132 -15.18 5.04 10.55
C ALA A 132 -15.48 3.54 10.61
N GLY A 133 -14.46 2.69 10.79
CA GLY A 133 -14.69 1.26 10.75
C GLY A 133 -13.47 0.39 10.96
N VAL A 134 -13.68 -0.89 10.73
CA VAL A 134 -12.67 -1.94 10.73
C VAL A 134 -12.63 -2.59 9.35
N GLN A 135 -11.44 -2.83 8.83
CA GLN A 135 -11.20 -3.73 7.71
C GLN A 135 -10.55 -5.01 8.23
N LEU A 136 -11.07 -6.17 7.83
CA LEU A 136 -10.40 -7.44 8.11
C LEU A 136 -9.59 -7.86 6.89
N ASP A 137 -8.29 -7.97 7.08
CA ASP A 137 -7.33 -8.43 6.07
C ASP A 137 -6.97 -9.89 6.37
N ILE A 138 -7.84 -10.78 5.91
CA ILE A 138 -7.81 -12.23 6.19
C ILE A 138 -7.78 -12.98 4.88
N ASP A 139 -6.64 -13.61 4.59
CA ASP A 139 -6.42 -14.45 3.42
C ASP A 139 -7.12 -15.82 3.58
N SER A 140 -8.45 -15.81 3.61
CA SER A 140 -9.26 -17.04 3.68
C SER A 140 -9.08 -17.87 2.41
N PRO A 141 -8.73 -19.16 2.51
CA PRO A 141 -8.86 -20.09 1.39
C PRO A 141 -10.31 -20.12 0.88
N THR A 142 -10.49 -20.30 -0.43
CA THR A 142 -11.82 -20.29 -1.07
C THR A 142 -12.77 -21.36 -0.49
N GLY A 143 -12.24 -22.52 -0.11
CA GLY A 143 -13.01 -23.58 0.57
C GLY A 143 -13.44 -23.24 2.01
N LYS A 144 -12.95 -22.14 2.60
CA LYS A 144 -13.31 -21.68 3.95
C LYS A 144 -14.21 -20.44 3.96
N LEU A 145 -14.66 -19.96 2.80
CA LEU A 145 -15.57 -18.81 2.71
C LEU A 145 -16.87 -18.99 3.51
N PRO A 146 -17.51 -20.17 3.61
CA PRO A 146 -18.69 -20.34 4.48
C PRO A 146 -18.38 -20.14 5.98
N GLN A 147 -17.19 -20.56 6.43
CA GLN A 147 -16.70 -20.32 7.79
C GLN A 147 -16.43 -18.82 7.98
N TYR A 148 -15.87 -18.17 6.97
CA TYR A 148 -15.59 -16.74 7.01
C TYR A 148 -16.86 -15.90 7.08
N ALA A 149 -17.89 -16.22 6.29
CA ALA A 149 -19.20 -15.57 6.36
C ALA A 149 -19.81 -15.66 7.76
N ARG A 150 -19.77 -16.85 8.41
CA ARG A 150 -20.23 -16.99 9.80
C ARG A 150 -19.43 -16.14 10.78
N PHE A 151 -18.12 -16.07 10.63
CA PHE A 151 -17.27 -15.20 11.44
C PHE A 151 -17.63 -13.72 11.25
N LEU A 152 -17.77 -13.27 10.01
CA LEU A 152 -18.13 -11.88 9.67
C LEU A 152 -19.51 -11.50 10.20
N ARG A 153 -20.48 -12.40 10.14
CA ARG A 153 -21.83 -12.19 10.71
C ARG A 153 -21.79 -11.88 12.20
N GLU A 154 -21.01 -12.64 12.95
CA GLU A 154 -20.85 -12.42 14.40
C GLU A 154 -20.07 -11.12 14.69
N VAL A 155 -19.06 -10.80 13.89
CA VAL A 155 -18.37 -9.50 13.98
C VAL A 155 -19.32 -8.35 13.69
N ALA A 156 -20.12 -8.43 12.61
CA ALA A 156 -21.06 -7.40 12.21
C ALA A 156 -22.14 -7.15 13.28
N ARG A 157 -22.67 -8.22 13.89
CA ARG A 157 -23.68 -8.15 14.97
C ARG A 157 -23.17 -7.44 16.23
N GLY A 158 -21.89 -7.62 16.55
CA GLY A 158 -21.29 -7.04 17.76
C GLY A 158 -20.46 -5.79 17.51
N LEU A 159 -20.44 -5.28 16.26
CA LEU A 159 -19.64 -4.12 15.88
C LEU A 159 -20.10 -2.88 16.67
N PRO A 160 -19.18 -2.06 17.20
CA PRO A 160 -19.56 -0.85 17.92
C PRO A 160 -20.42 0.08 17.06
N SER A 161 -21.47 0.67 17.64
CA SER A 161 -22.38 1.57 16.92
C SER A 161 -21.64 2.66 16.16
N GLY A 162 -22.05 2.89 14.91
CA GLY A 162 -21.45 3.87 14.00
C GLY A 162 -20.22 3.36 13.23
N MET A 163 -19.65 2.21 13.58
CA MET A 163 -18.57 1.62 12.79
C MET A 163 -19.11 0.80 11.62
N ARG A 164 -18.31 0.74 10.55
CA ARG A 164 -18.53 -0.10 9.38
C ARG A 164 -17.53 -1.26 9.33
N LEU A 165 -17.93 -2.35 8.69
CA LEU A 165 -17.13 -3.54 8.46
C LEU A 165 -16.72 -3.60 6.98
N SER A 166 -15.42 -3.65 6.72
CA SER A 166 -14.81 -3.87 5.41
C SER A 166 -13.96 -5.14 5.43
N ILE A 167 -13.66 -5.69 4.26
CA ILE A 167 -12.69 -6.77 4.09
C ILE A 167 -11.79 -6.50 2.90
N THR A 168 -10.57 -7.01 2.93
CA THR A 168 -9.84 -7.31 1.70
C THR A 168 -10.36 -8.61 1.10
N ALA A 169 -10.30 -8.73 -0.23
CA ALA A 169 -10.82 -9.89 -0.94
C ALA A 169 -9.85 -10.36 -2.02
N LEU A 170 -9.50 -11.65 -1.97
CA LEU A 170 -8.66 -12.28 -2.99
C LEU A 170 -9.44 -12.43 -4.30
N LEU A 171 -8.79 -12.18 -5.44
CA LEU A 171 -9.44 -12.31 -6.76
C LEU A 171 -9.98 -13.72 -7.03
N ASP A 172 -9.35 -14.74 -6.45
CA ASP A 172 -9.77 -16.15 -6.50
C ASP A 172 -11.22 -16.34 -6.02
N TRP A 173 -11.65 -15.60 -4.99
CA TRP A 173 -12.98 -15.76 -4.41
C TRP A 173 -14.10 -15.50 -5.41
N PHE A 174 -13.85 -14.73 -6.47
CA PHE A 174 -14.86 -14.33 -7.46
C PHE A 174 -14.97 -15.29 -8.66
N ARG A 175 -14.45 -16.52 -8.54
CA ARG A 175 -14.76 -17.61 -9.47
C ARG A 175 -16.19 -18.13 -9.27
N ASP A 176 -16.70 -18.83 -10.27
CA ASP A 176 -18.02 -19.46 -10.17
C ASP A 176 -18.00 -20.61 -9.14
N GLY A 177 -19.10 -20.78 -8.40
CA GLY A 177 -19.28 -21.86 -7.43
C GLY A 177 -18.60 -21.66 -6.07
N THR A 178 -18.07 -20.47 -5.79
CA THR A 178 -17.53 -20.11 -4.46
C THR A 178 -18.65 -19.55 -3.55
N ALA A 179 -18.42 -19.53 -2.24
CA ALA A 179 -19.33 -18.91 -1.27
C ALA A 179 -19.02 -17.42 -1.03
N VAL A 180 -18.57 -16.69 -2.06
CA VAL A 180 -18.21 -15.27 -1.93
C VAL A 180 -19.44 -14.39 -1.67
N ASP A 181 -20.60 -14.75 -2.20
CA ASP A 181 -21.87 -14.06 -1.94
C ASP A 181 -22.16 -13.97 -0.44
N ASP A 182 -22.07 -15.10 0.27
CA ASP A 182 -22.28 -15.19 1.73
C ASP A 182 -21.29 -14.30 2.50
N VAL A 183 -20.07 -14.11 1.99
CA VAL A 183 -19.04 -13.28 2.63
C VAL A 183 -19.32 -11.80 2.40
N ILE A 184 -19.67 -11.40 1.17
CA ILE A 184 -19.89 -10.00 0.81
C ILE A 184 -21.22 -9.47 1.39
N GLU A 185 -22.19 -10.34 1.63
CA GLU A 185 -23.46 -9.97 2.29
C GLU A 185 -23.23 -9.34 3.68
N GLU A 186 -22.28 -9.89 4.45
CA GLU A 186 -22.01 -9.55 5.85
C GLU A 186 -21.23 -8.25 6.04
N VAL A 187 -20.73 -7.64 4.96
CA VAL A 187 -19.85 -6.46 5.01
C VAL A 187 -20.53 -5.23 4.42
N HIS A 188 -20.04 -4.05 4.82
CA HIS A 188 -20.49 -2.77 4.28
C HIS A 188 -19.72 -2.38 3.02
N GLU A 189 -18.49 -2.90 2.87
CA GLU A 189 -17.59 -2.62 1.76
C GLU A 189 -16.58 -3.75 1.59
N PHE A 190 -16.07 -3.97 0.38
CA PHE A 190 -14.96 -4.90 0.14
C PHE A 190 -13.90 -4.28 -0.78
N VAL A 191 -12.66 -4.77 -0.67
CA VAL A 191 -11.52 -4.30 -1.48
C VAL A 191 -10.89 -5.49 -2.20
N PRO A 192 -11.27 -5.76 -3.47
CA PRO A 192 -10.58 -6.75 -4.29
C PRO A 192 -9.12 -6.38 -4.51
N GLN A 193 -8.19 -7.26 -4.12
CA GLN A 193 -6.75 -6.99 -4.18
C GLN A 193 -6.18 -7.43 -5.53
N PHE A 194 -5.80 -6.48 -6.39
CA PHE A 194 -5.11 -6.76 -7.66
C PHE A 194 -3.59 -6.81 -7.47
N TYR A 195 -3.12 -7.29 -6.31
CA TYR A 195 -1.72 -7.35 -5.96
C TYR A 195 -1.42 -8.56 -5.05
N ASP A 196 -0.14 -8.89 -4.91
CA ASP A 196 0.36 -10.03 -4.11
C ASP A 196 -0.33 -11.35 -4.45
N LEU A 197 -0.56 -11.57 -5.74
CA LEU A 197 -1.06 -12.84 -6.24
C LEU A 197 -0.04 -13.93 -5.88
N ALA A 198 -0.48 -14.95 -5.14
CA ALA A 198 0.35 -16.10 -4.84
C ALA A 198 0.93 -16.70 -6.14
N ASP A 199 2.22 -17.01 -6.11
CA ASP A 199 3.03 -17.50 -7.22
C ASP A 199 2.33 -18.66 -7.95
N GLN A 200 1.72 -18.38 -9.10
CA GLN A 200 0.99 -19.39 -9.90
C GLN A 200 1.89 -20.12 -10.90
N SER A 201 3.22 -19.97 -10.84
CA SER A 201 4.11 -20.66 -11.79
C SER A 201 5.14 -21.55 -11.08
N PRO A 202 4.90 -22.88 -10.99
CA PRO A 202 5.96 -23.83 -10.64
C PRO A 202 7.11 -23.90 -11.68
N TYR A 203 6.99 -23.17 -12.80
CA TYR A 203 7.96 -23.12 -13.88
C TYR A 203 8.35 -21.68 -14.25
N GLY A 204 8.72 -20.86 -13.26
CA GLY A 204 9.63 -19.72 -13.46
C GLY A 204 9.19 -18.62 -14.43
N GLY A 205 7.90 -18.51 -14.76
CA GLY A 205 7.35 -17.45 -15.60
C GLY A 205 6.86 -16.28 -14.74
N GLY A 206 7.69 -15.23 -14.64
CA GLY A 206 7.39 -13.88 -14.15
C GLY A 206 6.37 -13.75 -13.00
N ILE A 207 6.83 -13.64 -11.76
CA ILE A 207 5.97 -13.28 -10.62
C ILE A 207 5.58 -11.81 -10.76
N ALA A 208 4.45 -11.54 -11.40
CA ALA A 208 3.85 -10.21 -11.34
C ALA A 208 3.40 -9.94 -9.90
N ILE A 209 3.73 -8.75 -9.37
CA ILE A 209 3.18 -8.32 -8.09
C ILE A 209 1.71 -7.98 -8.31
N ALA A 210 1.40 -7.29 -9.42
CA ALA A 210 0.06 -6.87 -9.77
C ALA A 210 -0.68 -7.84 -10.70
N SER A 211 -2.01 -7.78 -10.66
CA SER A 211 -2.88 -8.23 -11.74
C SER A 211 -3.37 -7.06 -12.56
N LYS A 212 -3.56 -7.23 -13.87
CA LYS A 212 -4.21 -6.20 -14.70
C LYS A 212 -5.66 -5.99 -14.25
N VAL A 213 -6.02 -4.75 -14.00
CA VAL A 213 -7.41 -4.35 -13.82
C VAL A 213 -8.07 -4.30 -15.19
N ASP A 214 -9.10 -5.12 -15.40
CA ASP A 214 -9.92 -5.15 -16.62
C ASP A 214 -11.38 -4.87 -16.27
N ALA A 215 -11.87 -3.70 -16.67
CA ALA A 215 -13.24 -3.28 -16.38
C ALA A 215 -14.27 -4.23 -17.00
N ALA A 216 -14.07 -4.71 -18.22
CA ALA A 216 -15.02 -5.59 -18.89
C ALA A 216 -15.17 -6.92 -18.16
N ARG A 217 -14.06 -7.45 -17.63
CA ARG A 217 -14.06 -8.68 -16.83
C ARG A 217 -14.67 -8.47 -15.45
N TRP A 218 -14.31 -7.40 -14.74
CA TRP A 218 -14.58 -7.28 -13.32
C TRP A 218 -15.83 -6.50 -12.97
N ALA A 219 -16.28 -5.57 -13.84
CA ALA A 219 -17.50 -4.81 -13.61
C ALA A 219 -18.75 -5.68 -13.38
N PRO A 220 -19.09 -6.67 -14.22
CA PRO A 220 -20.26 -7.51 -13.97
C PRO A 220 -20.12 -8.35 -12.69
N ARG A 221 -18.89 -8.77 -12.35
CA ARG A 221 -18.61 -9.62 -11.17
C ARG A 221 -18.74 -8.86 -9.86
N PHE A 222 -18.24 -7.64 -9.77
CA PHE A 222 -18.26 -6.87 -8.53
C PHE A 222 -19.58 -6.10 -8.35
N ASN A 223 -20.14 -5.54 -9.43
CA ASN A 223 -21.38 -4.76 -9.31
C ASN A 223 -22.61 -5.61 -8.94
N ARG A 224 -22.58 -6.93 -9.17
CA ARG A 224 -23.70 -7.83 -8.83
C ARG A 224 -24.04 -7.82 -7.33
N PHE A 225 -23.05 -7.57 -6.47
CA PHE A 225 -23.25 -7.57 -5.01
C PHE A 225 -23.99 -6.34 -4.50
N ARG A 226 -24.05 -5.26 -5.29
CA ARG A 226 -24.69 -3.99 -4.90
C ARG A 226 -24.17 -3.45 -3.55
N LYS A 227 -22.89 -3.64 -3.30
CA LYS A 227 -22.15 -3.15 -2.14
C LYS A 227 -21.02 -2.26 -2.63
N PRO A 228 -20.73 -1.12 -1.97
CA PRO A 228 -19.56 -0.32 -2.28
C PRO A 228 -18.27 -1.17 -2.29
N PHE A 229 -17.39 -0.91 -3.25
CA PHE A 229 -16.06 -1.52 -3.28
C PHE A 229 -15.00 -0.57 -3.81
N ARG A 230 -13.76 -0.76 -3.37
CA ARG A 230 -12.59 -0.06 -3.92
C ARG A 230 -11.63 -1.05 -4.54
N ILE A 231 -11.02 -0.70 -5.67
CA ILE A 231 -10.04 -1.57 -6.33
C ILE A 231 -8.69 -1.43 -5.64
N GLY A 232 -8.16 -2.54 -5.12
CA GLY A 232 -6.82 -2.60 -4.53
C GLY A 232 -5.74 -2.57 -5.61
N ILE A 233 -4.85 -1.58 -5.63
CA ILE A 233 -3.78 -1.43 -6.64
C ILE A 233 -2.41 -1.38 -5.96
N SER A 234 -1.43 -2.14 -6.45
CA SER A 234 -0.05 -2.07 -5.95
C SER A 234 0.64 -0.78 -6.34
N THR A 235 1.44 -0.26 -5.41
CA THR A 235 2.33 0.89 -5.60
C THR A 235 3.74 0.60 -5.12
N PHE A 236 4.04 -0.67 -4.84
CA PHE A 236 5.34 -1.13 -4.39
C PHE A 236 5.95 -2.10 -5.41
N GLY A 237 7.23 -2.37 -5.18
CA GLY A 237 8.03 -3.33 -5.90
C GLY A 237 8.69 -4.31 -4.94
N ARG A 238 9.36 -5.30 -5.51
CA ARG A 238 10.10 -6.32 -4.77
C ARG A 238 11.43 -6.60 -5.45
N ALA A 239 12.42 -6.99 -4.67
CA ALA A 239 13.73 -7.40 -5.15
C ALA A 239 13.96 -8.88 -4.83
N ARG A 240 14.41 -9.67 -5.80
CA ARG A 240 14.72 -11.10 -5.58
C ARG A 240 16.06 -11.51 -6.17
N PHE A 241 16.71 -12.44 -5.48
CA PHE A 241 17.89 -13.13 -5.95
C PHE A 241 17.54 -14.29 -6.89
N LEU A 242 18.31 -14.42 -7.96
CA LEU A 242 18.26 -15.52 -8.91
C LEU A 242 19.68 -16.09 -9.06
N PRO A 243 19.98 -17.27 -8.47
CA PRO A 243 21.31 -17.85 -8.55
C PRO A 243 21.66 -18.29 -9.98
N ARG A 244 22.95 -18.29 -10.32
CA ARG A 244 23.43 -18.79 -11.61
C ARG A 244 23.10 -20.27 -11.83
N GLY A 245 22.43 -20.57 -12.94
CA GLY A 245 22.49 -21.87 -13.62
C GLY A 245 21.82 -23.07 -12.93
N ASP A 246 21.19 -22.90 -11.76
CA ASP A 246 20.54 -24.02 -11.06
C ASP A 246 19.31 -23.57 -10.24
N PRO A 247 18.08 -23.84 -10.73
CA PRO A 247 16.85 -23.63 -9.95
C PRO A 247 16.79 -24.43 -8.65
N SER A 248 17.60 -25.49 -8.47
CA SER A 248 17.64 -26.30 -7.24
C SER A 248 18.49 -25.67 -6.12
N ARG A 249 19.29 -24.64 -6.42
CA ARG A 249 19.93 -23.76 -5.42
C ARG A 249 18.99 -22.70 -4.84
N ARG A 250 17.72 -22.69 -5.24
CA ARG A 250 16.67 -21.98 -4.51
C ARG A 250 16.69 -22.48 -3.06
N SER A 251 16.49 -21.57 -2.11
CA SER A 251 16.46 -21.95 -0.70
C SER A 251 15.43 -23.06 -0.48
N ALA A 252 15.58 -23.85 0.59
CA ALA A 252 14.53 -24.79 1.01
C ALA A 252 13.17 -24.09 1.29
N GLN A 253 13.16 -22.74 1.38
CA GLN A 253 11.98 -21.88 1.52
C GLN A 253 11.56 -21.17 0.22
N GLY A 254 12.17 -21.46 -0.94
CA GLY A 254 11.87 -20.80 -2.22
C GLY A 254 12.82 -19.66 -2.62
N GLU A 255 12.28 -18.61 -3.25
CA GLU A 255 13.01 -17.43 -3.75
C GLU A 255 13.50 -16.52 -2.62
N THR A 256 14.76 -16.07 -2.67
CA THR A 256 15.30 -15.10 -1.70
C THR A 256 14.85 -13.69 -2.09
N TRP A 257 14.02 -13.08 -1.25
CA TRP A 257 13.57 -11.70 -1.42
C TRP A 257 14.40 -10.75 -0.56
N TYR A 258 14.92 -9.69 -1.16
CA TYR A 258 15.62 -8.62 -0.47
C TYR A 258 14.65 -7.49 -0.13
N ARG A 259 14.74 -7.00 1.11
CA ARG A 259 13.93 -5.88 1.60
C ARG A 259 14.71 -4.56 1.64
N ASP A 260 16.03 -4.67 1.61
CA ASP A 260 17.01 -3.61 1.83
C ASP A 260 17.73 -3.18 0.55
N LEU A 261 17.77 -4.02 -0.48
CA LEU A 261 18.39 -3.68 -1.77
C LEU A 261 17.50 -2.78 -2.62
N LYS A 262 18.11 -1.77 -3.22
CA LYS A 262 17.45 -0.73 -4.02
C LYS A 262 18.09 -0.67 -5.41
N PRO A 263 17.35 -0.32 -6.49
CA PRO A 263 17.95 -0.18 -7.82
C PRO A 263 19.16 0.76 -7.83
N PHE A 264 19.12 1.82 -7.01
CA PHE A 264 20.21 2.81 -6.90
C PHE A 264 21.54 2.16 -6.50
N ASP A 265 21.51 1.22 -5.53
CA ASP A 265 22.70 0.56 -4.97
C ASP A 265 23.48 -0.25 -6.03
N ILE A 266 22.79 -0.64 -7.10
CA ILE A 266 23.34 -1.51 -8.16
C ILE A 266 23.51 -0.77 -9.48
N SER A 267 22.64 0.21 -9.79
CA SER A 267 22.61 0.91 -11.08
C SER A 267 23.92 1.61 -11.45
N THR A 268 24.70 2.04 -10.46
CA THR A 268 26.00 2.68 -10.65
C THR A 268 27.17 1.69 -10.58
N ASN A 269 26.93 0.42 -10.23
CA ASN A 269 27.98 -0.57 -10.06
C ASN A 269 28.31 -1.25 -11.41
N PRO A 270 29.54 -1.07 -11.94
CA PRO A 270 29.93 -1.61 -13.25
C PRO A 270 30.11 -3.13 -13.25
N SER A 271 29.84 -3.82 -12.13
CA SER A 271 29.84 -5.28 -12.03
C SER A 271 28.51 -5.90 -12.46
N PHE A 272 27.50 -5.08 -12.74
CA PHE A 272 26.20 -5.54 -13.21
C PHE A 272 25.89 -5.05 -14.61
N GLN A 273 25.25 -5.91 -15.39
CA GLN A 273 24.63 -5.56 -16.66
C GLN A 273 23.11 -5.56 -16.48
N LEU A 274 22.48 -4.44 -16.84
CA LEU A 274 21.02 -4.28 -16.75
C LEU A 274 20.33 -4.73 -18.04
N GLN A 275 19.26 -5.50 -17.88
CA GLN A 275 18.22 -5.69 -18.89
C GLN A 275 16.88 -5.26 -18.28
N ALA A 276 16.19 -4.34 -18.95
CA ALA A 276 14.86 -3.88 -18.54
C ALA A 276 13.79 -4.43 -19.48
N GLU A 277 12.68 -4.91 -18.91
CA GLU A 277 11.53 -5.42 -19.65
C GLU A 277 10.22 -5.07 -18.92
N ARG A 278 9.09 -5.43 -19.52
CA ARG A 278 7.78 -5.34 -18.88
C ARG A 278 7.14 -6.72 -18.78
N ASN A 279 6.59 -7.06 -17.62
CA ASN A 279 5.85 -8.30 -17.45
C ASN A 279 4.42 -8.18 -17.98
N GLU A 280 3.65 -9.27 -17.86
CA GLU A 280 2.25 -9.31 -18.31
C GLU A 280 1.34 -8.32 -17.58
N ALA A 281 1.68 -7.92 -16.36
CA ALA A 281 0.97 -6.87 -15.62
C ALA A 281 1.33 -5.45 -16.08
N GLY A 282 2.36 -5.32 -16.92
CA GLY A 282 2.92 -4.04 -17.38
C GLY A 282 3.95 -3.44 -16.42
N GLU A 283 4.24 -4.13 -15.32
CA GLU A 283 5.25 -3.73 -14.34
C GLU A 283 6.64 -3.75 -14.95
N LEU A 284 7.49 -2.86 -14.47
CA LEU A 284 8.88 -2.78 -14.91
C LEU A 284 9.68 -3.88 -14.21
N VAL A 285 10.37 -4.70 -14.99
CA VAL A 285 11.27 -5.73 -14.50
C VAL A 285 12.70 -5.33 -14.86
N LEU A 286 13.53 -5.10 -13.84
CA LEU A 286 14.95 -4.79 -13.99
C LEU A 286 15.77 -6.01 -13.60
N ASN A 287 16.42 -6.62 -14.58
CA ASN A 287 17.30 -7.77 -14.41
C ASN A 287 18.75 -7.29 -14.38
N TYR A 288 19.36 -7.23 -13.21
CA TYR A 288 20.78 -6.94 -13.03
C TYR A 288 21.56 -8.25 -12.94
N ARG A 289 22.32 -8.58 -13.99
CA ARG A 289 23.20 -9.75 -14.01
C ARG A 289 24.61 -9.38 -13.61
N ALA A 290 25.15 -10.05 -12.59
CA ALA A 290 26.54 -9.88 -12.20
C ALA A 290 27.46 -10.44 -13.30
N VAL A 291 28.38 -9.62 -13.83
CA VAL A 291 29.39 -10.03 -14.82
C VAL A 291 30.75 -10.33 -14.18
N ARG A 292 30.93 -9.93 -12.92
CA ARG A 292 32.10 -10.22 -12.07
C ARG A 292 31.66 -10.37 -10.62
N ALA A 293 32.49 -11.01 -9.81
CA ALA A 293 32.23 -11.15 -8.38
C ALA A 293 32.18 -9.77 -7.71
N THR A 294 31.17 -9.52 -6.87
CA THR A 294 30.99 -8.24 -6.19
C THR A 294 30.14 -8.38 -4.93
N ASN A 295 30.20 -7.40 -4.05
CA ASN A 295 29.38 -7.32 -2.85
C ASN A 295 28.56 -6.02 -2.88
N ILE A 296 27.26 -6.13 -2.59
CA ILE A 296 26.37 -4.98 -2.36
C ILE A 296 25.80 -5.13 -0.96
N SER A 297 26.10 -4.18 -0.07
CA SER A 297 25.75 -4.27 1.36
C SER A 297 26.25 -5.60 1.96
N TYR A 298 25.35 -6.45 2.45
CA TYR A 298 25.67 -7.75 3.06
C TYR A 298 25.51 -8.93 2.08
N HIS A 299 25.31 -8.64 0.79
CA HIS A 299 24.97 -9.64 -0.22
C HIS A 299 26.14 -9.81 -1.20
N SER A 300 26.58 -11.05 -1.39
CA SER A 300 27.61 -11.43 -2.34
C SER A 300 26.99 -11.97 -3.62
N PHE A 301 27.55 -11.58 -4.76
CA PHE A 301 27.11 -12.00 -6.08
C PHE A 301 28.27 -12.59 -6.86
N ASP A 302 28.11 -13.81 -7.37
CA ASP A 302 29.04 -14.45 -8.29
C ASP A 302 28.73 -14.08 -9.74
N PRO A 303 29.72 -14.16 -10.66
CA PRO A 303 29.48 -13.92 -12.08
C PRO A 303 28.40 -14.87 -12.61
N GLY A 304 27.30 -14.31 -13.10
CA GLY A 304 26.13 -15.02 -13.62
C GLY A 304 24.91 -15.03 -12.69
N ASP A 305 25.06 -14.68 -11.41
CA ASP A 305 23.93 -14.40 -10.53
C ASP A 305 23.13 -13.20 -11.04
N ALA A 306 21.84 -13.17 -10.73
CA ALA A 306 20.97 -12.07 -11.08
C ALA A 306 20.19 -11.55 -9.88
N LEU A 307 20.02 -10.23 -9.85
CA LEU A 307 19.12 -9.53 -8.96
C LEU A 307 18.01 -8.94 -9.81
N GLN A 308 16.77 -9.32 -9.53
CA GLN A 308 15.60 -8.84 -10.26
C GLN A 308 14.79 -7.90 -9.38
N PHE A 309 14.51 -6.70 -9.88
CA PHE A 309 13.51 -5.79 -9.32
C PHE A 309 12.25 -5.84 -10.15
N ILE A 310 11.11 -6.03 -9.50
CA ILE A 310 9.78 -5.98 -10.12
C ILE A 310 9.08 -4.77 -9.52
N LEU A 311 8.81 -3.76 -10.34
CA LEU A 311 8.46 -2.41 -9.88
C LEU A 311 7.14 -1.95 -10.51
N SER A 312 6.24 -1.48 -9.65
CA SER A 312 5.10 -0.67 -10.08
C SER A 312 5.59 0.68 -10.64
N THR A 313 4.91 1.21 -11.65
CA THR A 313 5.27 2.49 -12.30
C THR A 313 4.08 3.45 -12.34
N PRO A 314 4.30 4.78 -12.54
CA PRO A 314 3.20 5.72 -12.76
C PRO A 314 2.29 5.31 -13.92
N GLU A 315 2.83 4.66 -14.97
CA GLU A 315 2.04 4.16 -16.09
C GLU A 315 1.14 3.00 -15.69
N THR A 316 1.63 2.06 -14.87
CA THR A 316 0.81 0.92 -14.40
C THR A 316 -0.31 1.41 -13.48
N VAL A 317 -0.02 2.34 -12.58
CA VAL A 317 -1.01 2.99 -11.71
C VAL A 317 -2.07 3.73 -12.54
N ARG A 318 -1.65 4.54 -13.52
CA ARG A 318 -2.58 5.27 -14.40
C ARG A 318 -3.49 4.31 -15.17
N ALA A 319 -2.93 3.24 -15.74
CA ALA A 319 -3.69 2.25 -16.49
C ALA A 319 -4.71 1.53 -15.60
N ALA A 320 -4.29 1.07 -14.42
CA ALA A 320 -5.15 0.40 -13.46
C ALA A 320 -6.25 1.34 -12.94
N ALA A 321 -5.92 2.60 -12.64
CA ALA A 321 -6.89 3.59 -12.19
C ALA A 321 -7.93 3.95 -13.26
N GLY A 322 -7.50 4.08 -14.52
CA GLY A 322 -8.41 4.29 -15.65
C GLY A 322 -9.40 3.13 -15.82
N GLN A 323 -8.93 1.89 -15.63
CA GLN A 323 -9.80 0.70 -15.67
C GLN A 323 -10.73 0.64 -14.46
N ALA A 324 -10.24 0.95 -13.26
CA ALA A 324 -11.07 1.01 -12.06
C ALA A 324 -12.21 2.04 -12.23
N LYS A 325 -11.94 3.22 -12.82
CA LYS A 325 -12.99 4.20 -13.15
C LYS A 325 -14.02 3.66 -14.13
N ARG A 326 -13.59 2.90 -15.14
CA ARG A 326 -14.49 2.27 -16.13
C ARG A 326 -15.38 1.17 -15.55
N ILE A 327 -15.05 0.62 -14.37
CA ILE A 327 -15.91 -0.37 -13.72
C ILE A 327 -17.28 0.23 -13.35
N GLY A 328 -17.30 1.49 -12.92
CA GLY A 328 -18.53 2.21 -12.57
C GLY A 328 -19.39 1.50 -11.52
N GLY A 329 -20.68 1.88 -11.46
CA GLY A 329 -21.65 1.31 -10.53
C GLY A 329 -21.24 1.50 -9.07
N TYR A 330 -21.14 0.40 -8.34
CA TYR A 330 -20.78 0.38 -6.91
C TYR A 330 -19.27 0.52 -6.64
N CYS A 331 -18.45 0.73 -7.67
CA CYS A 331 -17.04 1.06 -7.48
C CYS A 331 -16.91 2.47 -6.88
N ALA A 332 -16.58 2.54 -5.60
CA ALA A 332 -16.40 3.77 -4.83
C ALA A 332 -15.01 4.43 -5.05
N GLY A 333 -14.07 3.74 -5.69
CA GLY A 333 -12.73 4.27 -5.94
C GLY A 333 -11.62 3.23 -5.88
N ILE A 334 -10.44 3.66 -5.42
CA ILE A 334 -9.21 2.87 -5.36
C ILE A 334 -8.64 2.86 -3.95
N SER A 335 -8.05 1.73 -3.55
CA SER A 335 -7.19 1.63 -2.39
C SER A 335 -5.77 1.24 -2.83
N PHE A 336 -4.80 2.13 -2.65
CA PHE A 336 -3.41 1.86 -2.98
C PHE A 336 -2.73 1.07 -1.87
N PHE A 337 -2.02 0.01 -2.24
CA PHE A 337 -1.18 -0.77 -1.34
C PHE A 337 0.28 -0.59 -1.77
N ARG A 338 1.13 0.13 -1.04
CA ARG A 338 0.88 0.75 0.26
C ARG A 338 1.52 2.13 0.37
N TRP A 339 1.16 2.85 1.43
CA TRP A 339 1.81 4.11 1.83
C TRP A 339 3.27 3.82 2.27
N PRO A 340 4.25 4.58 1.75
CA PRO A 340 5.66 4.37 2.04
C PRO A 340 6.11 4.98 3.38
N GLY A 341 7.22 4.45 3.90
CA GLY A 341 8.04 5.19 4.87
C GLY A 341 8.92 6.24 4.17
N VAL A 342 9.49 7.19 4.93
CA VAL A 342 10.29 8.31 4.40
C VAL A 342 11.48 7.89 3.51
N ASP A 343 12.00 6.67 3.65
CA ASP A 343 13.21 6.18 2.95
C ASP A 343 12.99 4.84 2.20
N GLU A 344 11.73 4.51 1.89
CA GLU A 344 11.37 3.29 1.16
C GLU A 344 11.43 3.47 -0.36
N ASP A 345 12.48 2.98 -1.00
CA ASP A 345 12.69 3.22 -2.44
C ASP A 345 11.95 2.25 -3.36
N LEU A 346 11.49 1.13 -2.83
CA LEU A 346 10.69 0.16 -3.58
C LEU A 346 9.20 0.52 -3.54
N VAL A 347 8.80 1.59 -2.88
CA VAL A 347 7.40 2.02 -2.79
C VAL A 347 7.29 3.42 -3.39
N MET A 348 6.33 3.63 -4.29
CA MET A 348 6.16 4.94 -4.92
C MET A 348 5.65 5.97 -3.91
N GLU A 349 6.20 7.19 -4.01
CA GLU A 349 5.76 8.35 -3.23
C GLU A 349 4.26 8.61 -3.40
N PRO A 350 3.54 8.99 -2.33
CA PRO A 350 2.09 9.17 -2.38
C PRO A 350 1.64 10.14 -3.48
N ASP A 351 2.30 11.30 -3.57
CA ASP A 351 1.94 12.31 -4.57
C ASP A 351 2.17 11.85 -6.01
N MET A 352 3.19 11.02 -6.24
CA MET A 352 3.44 10.43 -7.56
C MET A 352 2.29 9.51 -7.96
N VAL A 353 1.85 8.65 -7.04
CA VAL A 353 0.73 7.72 -7.26
C VAL A 353 -0.58 8.48 -7.48
N LEU A 354 -0.91 9.46 -6.61
CA LEU A 354 -2.13 10.25 -6.71
C LEU A 354 -2.21 11.00 -8.05
N ARG A 355 -1.11 11.61 -8.48
CA ARG A 355 -1.02 12.28 -9.79
C ARG A 355 -1.18 11.29 -10.94
N ALA A 356 -0.50 10.15 -10.88
CA ALA A 356 -0.60 9.11 -11.89
C ALA A 356 -2.05 8.61 -12.04
N ALA A 357 -2.73 8.32 -10.92
CA ALA A 357 -4.12 7.89 -10.90
C ALA A 357 -5.11 8.95 -11.38
N ALA A 358 -4.79 10.23 -11.16
CA ALA A 358 -5.53 11.37 -11.70
C ALA A 358 -5.26 11.63 -13.19
N GLY A 359 -4.29 10.93 -13.81
CA GLY A 359 -3.87 11.19 -15.19
C GLY A 359 -3.04 12.45 -15.36
N LEU A 360 -2.53 13.01 -14.25
CA LEU A 360 -1.70 14.21 -14.26
C LEU A 360 -0.24 13.84 -14.60
N PRO A 361 0.53 14.78 -15.19
CA PRO A 361 1.96 14.58 -15.42
C PRO A 361 2.73 14.53 -14.09
N PRO A 362 3.95 13.93 -14.06
CA PRO A 362 4.86 14.05 -12.93
C PRO A 362 5.11 15.51 -12.54
N ARG A 363 5.57 15.75 -11.30
CA ARG A 363 6.07 17.08 -10.94
C ARG A 363 7.32 17.38 -11.76
N PRO A 364 7.63 18.66 -12.03
CA PRO A 364 8.96 19.02 -12.48
C PRO A 364 9.99 18.72 -11.38
N PRO A 365 11.26 18.50 -11.75
CA PRO A 365 12.32 18.33 -10.76
C PRO A 365 12.45 19.58 -9.89
N GLY A 366 12.72 19.36 -8.60
CA GLY A 366 12.93 20.41 -7.60
C GLY A 366 14.09 20.09 -6.67
N ILE A 367 14.58 21.12 -5.96
CA ILE A 367 15.51 20.94 -4.84
C ILE A 367 14.79 21.28 -3.55
N GLU A 368 14.76 20.32 -2.63
CA GLU A 368 14.27 20.49 -1.27
C GLU A 368 15.48 20.64 -0.34
N PRO A 369 15.73 21.85 0.18
CA PRO A 369 16.75 22.06 1.20
C PRO A 369 16.24 21.61 2.58
N ALA A 370 17.05 20.85 3.32
CA ALA A 370 16.82 20.55 4.73
C ALA A 370 17.99 21.10 5.57
N GLU A 371 17.69 21.57 6.77
CA GLU A 371 18.70 22.17 7.65
C GLU A 371 19.73 21.13 8.10
N GLY A 372 21.01 21.35 7.77
CA GLY A 372 22.11 20.44 8.10
C GLY A 372 22.70 20.64 9.51
N HIS A 373 22.10 21.50 10.32
CA HIS A 373 22.47 21.78 11.72
C HIS A 373 23.95 22.13 11.98
N CYS A 374 24.55 23.01 11.17
CA CYS A 374 25.89 23.54 11.41
C CYS A 374 25.92 24.73 12.37
N ALA A 375 26.95 24.81 13.22
CA ALA A 375 27.05 25.78 14.31
C ALA A 375 27.50 27.20 13.89
N SER A 376 28.28 27.35 12.81
CA SER A 376 28.94 28.62 12.45
C SER A 376 28.85 29.00 10.96
N VAL A 377 28.27 28.13 10.13
CA VAL A 377 28.11 28.31 8.68
C VAL A 377 26.72 27.83 8.26
N HIS A 378 26.29 28.22 7.07
CA HIS A 378 25.03 27.74 6.50
C HIS A 378 25.28 26.38 5.82
N CYS A 379 24.90 25.30 6.50
CA CYS A 379 24.89 23.96 5.95
C CYS A 379 23.47 23.50 5.63
N VAL A 380 23.30 22.95 4.43
CA VAL A 380 22.00 22.48 3.95
C VAL A 380 22.18 21.15 3.23
N ASP A 381 21.37 20.18 3.63
CA ASP A 381 21.21 18.92 2.92
C ASP A 381 20.28 19.18 1.75
N ILE A 382 20.72 18.85 0.54
CA ILE A 382 19.92 19.10 -0.66
C ILE A 382 19.36 17.80 -1.21
N TYR A 383 18.04 17.72 -1.30
CA TYR A 383 17.33 16.58 -1.88
C TYR A 383 16.82 16.96 -3.27
N LEU A 384 17.04 16.08 -4.25
CA LEU A 384 16.36 16.13 -5.53
C LEU A 384 14.98 15.49 -5.40
N THR A 385 13.94 16.19 -5.83
CA THR A 385 12.55 15.72 -5.79
C THR A 385 11.90 15.86 -7.16
N GLY A 386 10.76 15.20 -7.37
CA GLY A 386 9.94 15.39 -8.57
C GLY A 386 10.59 14.87 -9.86
N THR A 387 11.62 14.04 -9.78
CA THR A 387 12.18 13.35 -10.94
C THR A 387 11.36 12.12 -11.29
N ASN A 388 11.62 11.54 -12.47
CA ASN A 388 11.15 10.19 -12.77
C ASN A 388 12.22 9.18 -12.30
N PRO A 389 12.06 8.55 -11.12
CA PRO A 389 13.04 7.58 -10.61
C PRO A 389 13.27 6.39 -11.54
N LEU A 390 12.31 6.12 -12.42
CA LEU A 390 12.32 4.97 -13.32
C LEU A 390 12.50 5.40 -14.78
N ALA A 391 13.15 6.54 -15.02
CA ALA A 391 13.51 6.98 -16.36
C ALA A 391 14.37 5.93 -17.08
N ALA A 392 14.00 5.58 -18.30
CA ALA A 392 14.68 4.54 -19.09
C ALA A 392 16.02 5.01 -19.68
N GLN A 393 16.30 6.31 -19.62
CA GLN A 393 17.53 6.92 -20.10
C GLN A 393 18.22 7.62 -18.93
N ALA A 394 19.52 7.79 -19.04
CA ALA A 394 20.27 8.59 -18.09
C ALA A 394 19.73 10.04 -18.11
N GLU A 395 19.58 10.64 -16.94
CA GLU A 395 19.11 12.01 -16.80
C GLU A 395 20.22 12.87 -16.20
N GLN A 396 20.54 13.97 -16.88
CA GLN A 396 21.51 14.94 -16.40
C GLN A 396 20.80 16.18 -15.86
N PHE A 397 21.24 16.63 -14.69
CA PHE A 397 20.71 17.81 -14.02
C PHE A 397 21.84 18.78 -13.70
N THR A 398 21.55 20.06 -13.87
CA THR A 398 22.36 21.17 -13.38
C THR A 398 21.65 21.80 -12.20
N ILE A 399 22.31 21.82 -11.04
CA ILE A 399 21.85 22.51 -9.84
C ILE A 399 22.65 23.80 -9.68
N LYS A 400 21.97 24.94 -9.59
CA LYS A 400 22.57 26.26 -9.38
C LYS A 400 22.25 26.76 -7.98
N SER A 401 23.30 27.21 -7.28
CA SER A 401 23.20 27.91 -6.00
C SER A 401 23.18 29.43 -6.23
N SER A 402 22.42 30.17 -5.41
CA SER A 402 22.41 31.65 -5.44
C SER A 402 23.74 32.26 -4.95
N THR A 403 24.45 31.56 -4.08
CA THR A 403 25.76 31.95 -3.53
C THR A 403 26.83 30.91 -3.84
N GLU A 404 28.10 31.28 -3.67
CA GLU A 404 29.22 30.34 -3.79
C GLU A 404 29.15 29.27 -2.71
N LEU A 405 29.46 28.05 -3.12
CA LEU A 405 29.63 26.88 -2.26
C LEU A 405 31.09 26.87 -1.81
N GLU A 406 31.31 26.88 -0.49
CA GLU A 406 32.65 26.70 0.09
C GLU A 406 33.12 25.26 -0.15
N TYR A 407 32.21 24.31 0.03
CA TYR A 407 32.38 22.92 -0.35
C TYR A 407 31.02 22.21 -0.48
N PHE A 408 31.07 21.06 -1.13
CA PHE A 408 29.95 20.14 -1.25
C PHE A 408 30.44 18.72 -0.95
N LEU A 409 29.83 18.05 0.02
CA LEU A 409 30.06 16.63 0.28
C LEU A 409 28.96 15.83 -0.39
N PRO A 410 29.26 15.11 -1.49
CA PRO A 410 28.27 14.27 -2.15
C PRO A 410 27.87 13.09 -1.25
N GLU A 411 26.60 12.72 -1.31
CA GLU A 411 26.09 11.49 -0.71
C GLU A 411 26.74 10.27 -1.35
N GLN A 412 26.98 9.23 -0.55
CA GLN A 412 27.72 8.06 -1.02
C GLN A 412 27.03 7.40 -2.22
N GLY A 413 27.80 7.17 -3.29
CA GLY A 413 27.30 6.53 -4.52
C GLY A 413 26.44 7.42 -5.41
N VAL A 414 26.18 8.67 -5.01
CA VAL A 414 25.44 9.63 -5.85
C VAL A 414 26.39 10.29 -6.85
N PRO A 415 26.15 10.18 -8.17
CA PRO A 415 27.02 10.71 -9.22
C PRO A 415 26.81 12.23 -9.41
N VAL A 416 27.04 12.99 -8.33
CA VAL A 416 26.95 14.45 -8.30
C VAL A 416 28.33 15.05 -8.02
N ILE A 417 28.69 16.04 -8.82
CA ILE A 417 29.97 16.73 -8.73
C ILE A 417 29.77 18.24 -8.65
N MET A 418 30.66 18.92 -7.93
CA MET A 418 30.76 20.37 -7.97
C MET A 418 31.49 20.81 -9.24
N SER A 419 30.72 21.14 -10.28
CA SER A 419 31.22 21.56 -11.59
C SER A 419 31.65 23.03 -11.66
N GLY A 420 31.39 23.81 -10.62
CA GLY A 420 31.81 25.21 -10.50
C GLY A 420 31.45 25.79 -9.13
N PRO A 421 31.86 27.04 -8.81
CA PRO A 421 31.71 27.63 -7.49
C PRO A 421 30.23 27.79 -7.05
N LYS A 422 29.30 27.84 -8.01
CA LYS A 422 27.84 27.93 -7.74
C LYS A 422 27.04 26.81 -8.40
N GLN A 423 27.70 25.74 -8.85
CA GLN A 423 27.08 24.78 -9.76
C GLN A 423 27.46 23.34 -9.42
N LEU A 424 26.44 22.50 -9.28
CA LEU A 424 26.57 21.06 -9.22
C LEU A 424 26.02 20.44 -10.51
N THR A 425 26.65 19.36 -10.96
CA THR A 425 26.17 18.54 -12.07
C THR A 425 25.91 17.13 -11.56
N LEU A 426 24.72 16.61 -11.82
CA LEU A 426 24.27 15.27 -11.44
C LEU A 426 23.94 14.46 -12.70
N THR A 427 24.39 13.22 -12.77
CA THR A 427 24.05 12.29 -13.86
C THR A 427 23.43 11.02 -13.31
N LEU A 428 22.10 10.93 -13.29
CA LEU A 428 21.40 9.74 -12.83
C LEU A 428 21.43 8.65 -13.90
N PRO A 429 21.81 7.40 -13.56
CA PRO A 429 21.72 6.29 -14.50
C PRO A 429 20.25 5.93 -14.79
N PRO A 430 19.98 5.19 -15.89
CA PRO A 430 18.65 4.64 -16.13
C PRO A 430 18.14 3.84 -14.94
N TYR A 431 16.85 4.00 -14.63
CA TYR A 431 16.15 3.24 -13.59
C TYR A 431 16.84 3.27 -12.21
N CYS A 432 17.48 4.40 -11.88
CA CYS A 432 18.22 4.55 -10.65
C CYS A 432 17.34 4.46 -9.39
N GLY A 433 16.01 4.64 -9.51
CA GLY A 433 15.11 4.68 -8.36
C GLY A 433 15.17 6.01 -7.60
N ARG A 434 14.31 6.13 -6.57
CA ARG A 434 14.10 7.28 -5.65
C ARG A 434 13.34 8.50 -6.18
N GLY A 435 12.12 8.71 -5.67
CA GLY A 435 11.34 9.93 -5.91
C GLY A 435 11.86 11.16 -5.13
N ARG A 436 12.57 10.91 -4.03
CA ARG A 436 13.31 11.89 -3.20
C ARG A 436 14.72 11.36 -2.96
N LEU A 437 15.74 12.05 -3.47
CA LEU A 437 17.14 11.59 -3.44
C LEU A 437 18.02 12.64 -2.74
N LEU A 438 18.64 12.26 -1.62
CA LEU A 438 19.70 13.07 -1.01
C LEU A 438 20.87 13.18 -1.99
N LEU A 439 21.24 14.39 -2.37
CA LEU A 439 22.42 14.63 -3.21
C LEU A 439 23.68 14.78 -2.37
N GLY A 440 23.57 15.37 -1.19
CA GLY A 440 24.69 15.60 -0.28
C GLY A 440 24.54 16.87 0.53
N HIS A 441 25.61 17.25 1.20
CA HIS A 441 25.68 18.38 2.12
C HIS A 441 26.37 19.57 1.46
N THR A 442 25.68 20.71 1.39
CA THR A 442 26.22 21.97 0.87
C THR A 442 26.62 22.89 2.01
N VAL A 443 27.74 23.59 1.87
CA VAL A 443 28.21 24.57 2.86
C VAL A 443 28.50 25.90 2.22
N THR A 444 27.97 26.96 2.83
CA THR A 444 27.96 28.32 2.29
C THR A 444 28.18 29.35 3.40
N LEU A 445 28.79 30.48 3.06
CA LEU A 445 28.98 31.61 3.98
C LEU A 445 27.71 32.46 4.16
N LYS A 446 26.75 32.34 3.24
CA LYS A 446 25.47 33.08 3.25
C LYS A 446 24.34 32.11 2.96
N PRO A 447 23.10 32.39 3.41
CA PRO A 447 21.95 31.56 3.06
C PRO A 447 21.83 31.37 1.54
N ALA A 448 21.68 30.12 1.12
CA ALA A 448 21.62 29.72 -0.28
C ALA A 448 20.22 29.22 -0.66
N THR A 449 19.83 29.51 -1.90
CA THR A 449 18.68 28.91 -2.55
C THR A 449 19.15 28.14 -3.78
N PHE A 450 18.47 27.05 -4.10
CA PHE A 450 18.87 26.15 -5.17
C PHE A 450 17.82 26.07 -6.25
N ALA A 451 18.26 26.08 -7.51
CA ALA A 451 17.42 25.84 -8.68
C ALA A 451 17.97 24.66 -9.47
N VAL A 452 17.10 23.78 -9.95
CA VAL A 452 17.48 22.64 -10.78
C VAL A 452 16.91 22.79 -12.18
N ALA A 453 17.72 22.45 -13.18
CA ALA A 453 17.30 22.32 -14.55
C ALA A 453 17.77 20.96 -15.08
N ARG A 454 16.88 20.27 -15.80
CA ARG A 454 17.28 19.11 -16.60
C ARG A 454 18.08 19.63 -17.80
N SER A 455 19.28 19.11 -17.99
CA SER A 455 20.06 19.40 -19.20
C SER A 455 19.31 18.81 -20.39
N ALA A 456 19.12 19.59 -21.46
CA ALA A 456 18.62 19.03 -22.71
C ALA A 456 19.67 18.02 -23.19
N ASN A 457 19.25 16.78 -23.46
CA ASN A 457 20.07 15.91 -24.28
C ASN A 457 20.18 16.62 -25.63
N GLU A 458 21.36 17.16 -25.94
CA GLU A 458 21.73 17.39 -27.33
C GLU A 458 21.72 15.99 -27.98
N GLU A 459 20.57 15.59 -28.51
CA GLU A 459 20.51 14.52 -29.50
C GLU A 459 21.48 14.92 -30.59
N LYS A 460 22.65 14.27 -30.61
CA LYS A 460 23.52 14.26 -31.78
C LYS A 460 22.67 13.76 -32.94
N ARG A 461 22.23 14.72 -33.76
CA ARG A 461 21.63 14.49 -35.08
C ARG A 461 22.54 13.67 -35.96
#